data_AF-A0A397V4K5-F1
#
_entry.id   AF-A0A397V4K5-F1
#
_cell.length_a   1.000
_cell.length_b   1.000
_cell.length_c   1.000
_cell.angle_alpha   90.00
_cell.angle_beta   90.00
_cell.angle_gamma   90.00
#
_symmetry.space_group_name_H-M   'P 1'
#
loop_
_entity.id
_entity.type
_entity.pdbx_description
1 polymer ?
#
loop_
_entity_poly.entity_id
_entity_poly.type
_entity_poly.pdbx_seq_one_letter_code
_entity_poly.pdbx_strand_id
1 'polypeptide(L)'
;MLVEHLENINSSSDISQIAKNVTQLCLENKSYYFLNEIINKISTLFIKERLKCKTFHLILDKLEQFLIKKNENPEKIIKFCLYLQNNPIVQVILSSCYLLGKWVKKDEHKAFIYCQNSAEMGNAIGTCNVRYFYQYGIVVKKDEHKAFIYYQKAAEMGDIVGIILAGYCHWNGIVIGEDEHKAFIYY
;
A
#
# COMPACT_ATOMS: atom_id res chain seq x y z
N MET A 1 1.90 -17.75 -13.10
CA MET A 1 0.51 -17.48 -13.57
C MET A 1 0.36 -17.41 -15.09
N LEU A 2 0.72 -16.33 -15.80
CA LEU A 2 0.54 -16.29 -17.28
C LEU A 2 1.44 -17.28 -18.06
N VAL A 3 2.65 -17.55 -17.56
CA VAL A 3 3.60 -18.47 -18.21
C VAL A 3 3.18 -19.94 -18.03
N GLU A 4 2.72 -20.34 -16.84
CA GLU A 4 2.26 -21.73 -16.57
C GLU A 4 0.99 -22.11 -17.34
N HIS A 5 0.16 -21.13 -17.74
CA HIS A 5 -1.02 -21.41 -18.57
C HIS A 5 -0.70 -21.63 -20.05
N LEU A 6 0.44 -21.13 -20.55
CA LEU A 6 0.85 -21.34 -21.94
C LEU A 6 1.36 -22.78 -22.17
N GLU A 7 2.00 -23.40 -21.18
CA GLU A 7 2.50 -24.78 -21.28
C GLU A 7 1.36 -25.82 -21.38
N ASN A 8 0.20 -25.52 -20.79
CA ASN A 8 -0.98 -26.41 -20.81
C ASN A 8 -1.76 -26.40 -22.14
N ILE A 9 -1.53 -25.43 -23.03
CA ILE A 9 -2.21 -25.35 -24.33
C ILE A 9 -1.59 -26.32 -25.33
N ASN A 10 -0.29 -26.62 -25.20
CA ASN A 10 0.46 -27.44 -26.16
C ASN A 10 0.35 -28.95 -25.93
N SER A 11 -0.33 -29.41 -24.87
CA SER A 11 -0.48 -30.84 -24.53
C SER A 11 -1.86 -31.43 -24.86
N SER A 12 -2.83 -30.60 -25.27
CA SER A 12 -4.21 -31.03 -25.57
C SER A 12 -4.41 -31.27 -27.07
N SER A 13 -4.63 -32.51 -27.50
CA SER A 13 -4.89 -32.84 -28.92
C SER A 13 -6.32 -32.50 -29.40
N ASP A 14 -7.19 -32.01 -28.53
CA ASP A 14 -8.60 -31.73 -28.86
C ASP A 14 -8.83 -30.23 -29.15
N ILE A 15 -9.12 -29.91 -30.42
CA ILE A 15 -9.35 -28.55 -30.91
C ILE A 15 -10.48 -27.85 -30.13
N SER A 16 -11.49 -28.59 -29.67
CA SER A 16 -12.58 -28.05 -28.86
C SER A 16 -12.09 -27.57 -27.49
N GLN A 17 -11.17 -28.31 -26.88
CA GLN A 17 -10.60 -27.96 -25.58
C GLN A 17 -9.64 -26.77 -25.70
N ILE A 18 -8.83 -26.71 -26.76
CA ILE A 18 -7.99 -25.55 -27.06
C ILE A 18 -8.86 -24.30 -27.26
N ALA A 19 -9.94 -24.38 -28.05
CA ALA A 19 -10.83 -23.24 -28.29
C ALA A 19 -11.48 -22.71 -27.00
N LYS A 20 -11.92 -23.61 -26.10
CA LYS A 20 -12.44 -23.23 -24.77
C LYS A 20 -11.37 -22.54 -23.93
N ASN A 21 -10.16 -23.10 -23.86
CA ASN A 21 -9.04 -22.55 -23.09
C ASN A 21 -8.63 -21.16 -23.60
N VAL A 22 -8.54 -20.98 -24.92
CA VAL A 22 -8.22 -19.68 -25.55
C VAL A 22 -9.31 -18.65 -25.26
N THR A 23 -10.59 -19.05 -25.36
CA THR A 23 -11.72 -18.15 -25.07
C THR A 23 -11.73 -17.72 -23.59
N GLN A 24 -11.47 -18.66 -22.68
CA GLN A 24 -11.35 -18.40 -21.24
C GLN A 24 -10.19 -17.43 -20.94
N LEU A 25 -9.02 -17.64 -21.53
CA LEU A 25 -7.87 -16.74 -21.40
C LEU A 25 -8.15 -15.34 -21.94
N CYS A 26 -8.85 -15.23 -23.08
CA CYS A 26 -9.28 -13.95 -23.63
C CYS A 26 -10.23 -13.20 -22.69
N LEU A 27 -11.16 -13.92 -22.05
CA LEU A 27 -12.09 -13.36 -21.06
C LEU A 27 -11.35 -12.91 -19.79
N GLU A 28 -10.41 -13.72 -19.30
CA GLU A 28 -9.57 -13.41 -18.14
C GLU A 28 -8.69 -12.17 -18.40
N ASN A 29 -8.06 -12.08 -19.58
CA ASN A 29 -7.28 -10.91 -19.97
C ASN A 29 -8.13 -9.63 -20.07
N LYS A 30 -9.34 -9.73 -20.62
CA LYS A 30 -10.27 -8.59 -20.70
C LYS A 30 -10.73 -8.15 -19.31
N SER A 31 -11.03 -9.10 -18.43
CA SER A 31 -11.37 -8.82 -17.03
C SER A 31 -10.20 -8.20 -16.27
N TYR A 32 -8.97 -8.67 -16.50
CA TYR A 32 -7.76 -8.15 -15.87
C TYR A 32 -7.50 -6.68 -16.25
N TYR A 33 -7.59 -6.34 -17.54
CA TYR A 33 -7.42 -4.96 -18.01
C TYR A 33 -8.47 -4.02 -17.39
N PHE A 34 -9.73 -4.46 -17.39
CA PHE A 34 -10.82 -3.69 -16.82
C PHE A 34 -10.66 -3.46 -15.30
N LEU A 35 -10.27 -4.49 -14.55
CA LEU A 35 -9.98 -4.37 -13.12
C LEU A 35 -8.81 -3.41 -12.86
N ASN A 36 -7.74 -3.47 -13.66
CA ASN A 36 -6.64 -2.53 -13.56
C ASN A 36 -7.07 -1.08 -13.82
N GLU A 37 -7.98 -0.83 -14.76
CA GLU A 37 -8.53 0.50 -14.99
C GLU A 37 -9.28 1.03 -13.76
N ILE A 38 -10.08 0.18 -13.11
CA ILE A 38 -10.76 0.53 -11.85
C ILE A 38 -9.74 0.84 -10.76
N ILE A 39 -8.70 0.01 -10.63
CA ILE A 39 -7.65 0.16 -9.61
C ILE A 39 -6.90 1.48 -9.77
N ASN A 40 -6.58 1.86 -11.00
CA ASN A 40 -5.94 3.15 -11.28
C ASN A 40 -6.84 4.32 -10.87
N LYS A 41 -8.16 4.21 -11.07
CA LYS A 41 -9.12 5.24 -10.66
C LYS A 41 -9.26 5.34 -9.15
N ILE A 42 -9.41 4.21 -8.43
CA ILE A 42 -9.47 4.24 -6.95
C ILE A 42 -8.15 4.71 -6.35
N SER A 43 -7.02 4.35 -6.94
CA SER A 43 -5.67 4.79 -6.54
C SER A 43 -5.54 6.31 -6.62
N THR A 44 -5.94 6.87 -7.76
CA THR A 44 -5.96 8.32 -7.99
C THR A 44 -6.91 9.03 -7.02
N LEU A 45 -8.10 8.47 -6.80
CA LEU A 45 -9.08 9.01 -5.85
C LEU A 45 -8.56 8.97 -4.41
N PHE A 46 -7.90 7.88 -4.02
CA PHE A 46 -7.31 7.72 -2.70
C PHE A 46 -6.24 8.79 -2.43
N ILE A 47 -5.29 8.97 -3.35
CA ILE A 47 -4.26 10.02 -3.24
C ILE A 47 -4.92 11.41 -3.14
N LYS A 48 -5.89 11.69 -4.03
CA LYS A 48 -6.59 12.98 -4.05
C LYS A 48 -7.30 13.29 -2.73
N GLU A 49 -7.91 12.29 -2.09
CA GLU A 49 -8.58 12.50 -0.81
C GLU A 49 -7.60 12.51 0.38
N ARG A 50 -6.46 11.82 0.30
CA ARG A 50 -5.34 11.96 1.26
C ARG A 50 -4.77 13.38 1.27
N LEU A 51 -4.58 13.99 0.10
CA LEU A 51 -4.10 15.38 -0.03
C LEU A 51 -5.05 16.41 0.59
N LYS A 52 -6.32 16.07 0.78
CA LYS A 52 -7.30 16.90 1.50
C LYS A 52 -7.28 16.67 3.01
N CYS A 53 -6.26 16.01 3.54
CA CYS A 53 -6.08 15.67 4.95
C CYS A 53 -7.26 14.90 5.57
N LYS A 54 -7.92 14.05 4.79
CA LYS A 54 -9.04 13.24 5.28
C LYS A 54 -8.57 12.00 6.03
N THR A 55 -9.38 11.58 7.00
CA THR A 55 -9.17 10.32 7.73
C THR A 55 -9.38 9.13 6.80
N PHE A 56 -8.71 8.00 7.08
CA PHE A 56 -8.84 6.79 6.27
C PHE A 56 -10.29 6.32 6.16
N HIS A 57 -11.08 6.42 7.24
CA HIS A 57 -12.50 6.06 7.24
C HIS A 57 -13.28 6.81 6.13
N LEU A 58 -13.16 8.14 6.08
CA LEU A 58 -13.86 8.96 5.08
C LEU A 58 -13.38 8.68 3.66
N ILE A 59 -12.10 8.35 3.49
CA ILE A 59 -11.54 8.01 2.18
C ILE A 59 -12.11 6.68 1.70
N LEU A 60 -12.14 5.65 2.57
CA LEU A 60 -12.68 4.34 2.20
C LEU A 60 -14.18 4.41 1.92
N ASP A 61 -14.96 5.18 2.66
CA ASP A 61 -16.38 5.39 2.36
C ASP A 61 -16.57 6.03 0.98
N LYS A 62 -15.71 6.98 0.60
CA LYS A 62 -15.74 7.57 -0.75
C LYS A 62 -15.36 6.59 -1.85
N LEU A 63 -14.37 5.72 -1.59
CA LEU A 63 -14.04 4.64 -2.51
C LEU A 63 -15.24 3.69 -2.66
N GLU A 64 -15.93 3.37 -1.57
CA GLU A 64 -17.16 2.56 -1.59
C GLU A 64 -18.21 3.16 -2.52
N GLN A 65 -18.53 4.43 -2.33
CA GLN A 65 -19.53 5.13 -3.14
C GLN A 65 -19.13 5.18 -4.62
N PHE A 66 -17.83 5.36 -4.90
CA PHE A 66 -17.31 5.31 -6.26
C PHE A 66 -17.51 3.93 -6.91
N LEU A 67 -17.21 2.85 -6.18
CA LEU A 67 -17.33 1.48 -6.67
C LEU A 67 -18.80 1.07 -6.86
N ILE A 68 -19.68 1.41 -5.91
CA ILE A 68 -21.13 1.19 -6.02
C ILE A 68 -21.69 1.91 -7.25
N LYS A 69 -21.29 3.17 -7.50
CA LYS A 69 -21.70 3.92 -8.70
C LYS A 69 -21.24 3.27 -10.00
N LYS A 70 -20.16 2.49 -9.97
CA LYS A 70 -19.65 1.71 -11.11
C LYS A 70 -20.23 0.30 -11.17
N ASN A 71 -21.17 -0.03 -10.27
CA ASN A 71 -21.76 -1.36 -10.13
C ASN A 71 -20.71 -2.45 -9.82
N GLU A 72 -19.65 -2.06 -9.11
CA GLU A 72 -18.55 -2.94 -8.70
C GLU A 72 -18.67 -3.32 -7.23
N ASN A 73 -18.30 -4.56 -6.90
CA ASN A 73 -18.24 -5.03 -5.52
C ASN A 73 -16.88 -4.69 -4.91
N PRO A 74 -16.81 -3.85 -3.84
CA PRO A 74 -15.55 -3.50 -3.20
C PRO A 74 -14.75 -4.70 -2.68
N GLU A 75 -15.39 -5.72 -2.12
CA GLU A 75 -14.70 -6.92 -1.62
C GLU A 75 -13.98 -7.67 -2.74
N LYS A 76 -14.62 -7.76 -3.93
CA LYS A 76 -14.00 -8.36 -5.12
C LYS A 76 -12.78 -7.54 -5.56
N ILE A 77 -12.90 -6.22 -5.57
CA ILE A 77 -11.78 -5.32 -5.94
C ILE A 77 -10.63 -5.46 -4.94
N ILE A 78 -10.90 -5.45 -3.63
CA ILE A 78 -9.87 -5.62 -2.61
C ILE A 78 -9.21 -7.00 -2.70
N LYS A 79 -9.99 -8.07 -2.94
CA LYS A 79 -9.43 -9.40 -3.18
C LYS A 79 -8.49 -9.41 -4.38
N PHE A 80 -8.83 -8.69 -5.46
CA PHE A 80 -7.96 -8.57 -6.61
C PHE A 80 -6.69 -7.74 -6.30
N CYS A 81 -6.81 -6.66 -5.50
CA CYS A 81 -5.67 -5.87 -5.03
C CYS A 81 -4.63 -6.71 -4.27
N LEU A 82 -5.01 -7.80 -3.61
CA LEU A 82 -4.07 -8.69 -2.91
C LEU A 82 -3.02 -9.31 -3.84
N TYR A 83 -3.31 -9.45 -5.14
CA TYR A 83 -2.38 -9.96 -6.13
C TYR A 83 -1.44 -8.88 -6.69
N LEU A 84 -1.70 -7.60 -6.42
CA LEU A 84 -0.91 -6.46 -6.93
C LEU A 84 0.17 -6.03 -5.94
N GLN A 85 1.09 -6.95 -5.64
CA GLN A 85 2.17 -6.74 -4.67
C GLN A 85 3.12 -5.61 -5.07
N ASN A 86 3.32 -5.39 -6.37
CA ASN A 86 4.25 -4.41 -6.92
C ASN A 86 3.63 -3.02 -7.14
N ASN A 87 2.46 -2.71 -6.56
CA ASN A 87 1.88 -1.37 -6.61
C ASN A 87 1.87 -0.73 -5.22
N PRO A 88 2.69 0.29 -4.96
CA PRO A 88 2.88 0.80 -3.60
C PRO A 88 1.63 1.47 -3.05
N ILE A 89 0.83 2.12 -3.90
CA ILE A 89 -0.41 2.75 -3.47
C ILE A 89 -1.48 1.72 -3.13
N VAL A 90 -1.53 0.61 -3.88
CA VAL A 90 -2.42 -0.51 -3.57
C VAL A 90 -2.05 -1.09 -2.21
N GLN A 91 -0.75 -1.22 -1.89
CA GLN A 91 -0.32 -1.63 -0.56
C GLN A 91 -0.85 -0.67 0.54
N VAL A 92 -0.84 0.66 0.32
CA VAL A 92 -1.43 1.63 1.27
C VAL A 92 -2.95 1.47 1.42
N ILE A 93 -3.66 1.23 0.31
CA ILE A 93 -5.12 0.99 0.33
C ILE A 93 -5.42 -0.28 1.11
N LEU A 94 -4.71 -1.38 0.83
CA LEU A 94 -4.84 -2.64 1.55
C LEU A 94 -4.56 -2.46 3.04
N SER A 95 -3.51 -1.73 3.39
CA SER A 95 -3.21 -1.39 4.78
C SER A 95 -4.38 -0.69 5.46
N SER A 96 -4.97 0.31 4.80
CA SER A 96 -6.12 1.05 5.33
C SER A 96 -7.34 0.15 5.54
N CYS A 97 -7.58 -0.79 4.60
CA CYS A 97 -8.67 -1.74 4.68
C CYS A 97 -8.50 -2.70 5.86
N TYR A 98 -7.29 -3.27 6.04
CA TYR A 98 -6.97 -4.15 7.16
C TYR A 98 -6.96 -3.44 8.52
N LEU A 99 -6.48 -2.19 8.57
CA LEU A 99 -6.47 -1.38 9.79
C LEU A 99 -7.89 -1.09 10.28
N LEU A 100 -8.83 -0.82 9.37
CA LEU A 100 -10.21 -0.47 9.71
C LEU A 100 -11.17 -1.67 9.66
N GLY A 101 -10.76 -2.80 9.09
CA GLY A 101 -11.66 -3.93 8.84
C GLY A 101 -12.73 -3.66 7.78
N LYS A 102 -12.44 -2.78 6.81
CA LYS A 102 -13.37 -2.45 5.72
C LYS A 102 -13.17 -3.42 4.56
N TRP A 103 -14.22 -4.16 4.18
CA TRP A 103 -14.25 -5.19 3.11
C TRP A 103 -13.34 -6.42 3.32
N VAL A 104 -12.51 -6.42 4.37
CA VAL A 104 -11.68 -7.53 4.83
C VAL A 104 -11.72 -7.60 6.35
N LYS A 105 -11.46 -8.77 6.92
CA LYS A 105 -11.34 -8.92 8.37
C LYS A 105 -10.22 -8.03 8.89
N LYS A 106 -10.52 -7.23 9.92
CA LYS A 106 -9.54 -6.35 10.58
C LYS A 106 -8.31 -7.16 11.02
N ASP A 107 -7.13 -6.66 10.66
CA ASP A 107 -5.83 -7.27 10.98
C ASP A 107 -4.74 -6.19 10.95
N GLU A 108 -4.45 -5.63 12.11
CA GLU A 108 -3.52 -4.51 12.22
C GLU A 108 -2.06 -4.93 11.93
N HIS A 109 -1.70 -6.20 12.16
CA HIS A 109 -0.39 -6.76 11.79
C HIS A 109 -0.20 -6.78 10.28
N LYS A 110 -1.20 -7.25 9.53
CA LYS A 110 -1.18 -7.15 8.07
C LYS A 110 -1.14 -5.71 7.61
N ALA A 111 -1.91 -4.83 8.24
CA ALA A 111 -1.90 -3.42 7.88
C ALA A 111 -0.50 -2.80 7.98
N PHE A 112 0.23 -3.13 9.05
CA PHE A 112 1.61 -2.71 9.24
C PHE A 112 2.54 -3.23 8.13
N ILE A 113 2.49 -4.53 7.83
CA ILE A 113 3.30 -5.16 6.77
C ILE A 113 3.06 -4.50 5.41
N TYR A 114 1.79 -4.27 5.05
CA TYR A 114 1.44 -3.59 3.80
C TYR A 114 2.00 -2.15 3.74
N CYS A 115 2.03 -1.43 4.86
CA CYS A 115 2.69 -0.12 4.92
C CYS A 115 4.21 -0.21 4.76
N GLN A 116 4.86 -1.22 5.36
CA GLN A 116 6.30 -1.43 5.20
C GLN A 116 6.66 -1.70 3.75
N ASN A 117 5.96 -2.63 3.09
CA ASN A 117 6.17 -2.92 1.67
C ASN A 117 6.03 -1.66 0.81
N SER A 118 5.00 -0.85 1.07
CA SER A 118 4.81 0.43 0.36
C SER A 118 5.97 1.41 0.57
N ALA A 119 6.45 1.53 1.82
CA ALA A 119 7.57 2.40 2.17
C ALA A 119 8.88 1.95 1.52
N GLU A 120 9.14 0.64 1.48
CA GLU A 120 10.32 0.03 0.84
C GLU A 120 10.32 0.27 -0.68
N MET A 121 9.15 0.39 -1.29
CA MET A 121 8.98 0.81 -2.69
C MET A 121 9.09 2.33 -2.91
N GLY A 122 9.54 3.09 -1.91
CA GLY A 122 9.76 4.53 -2.01
C GLY A 122 8.48 5.37 -1.93
N ASN A 123 7.38 4.85 -1.37
CA ASN A 123 6.14 5.59 -1.28
C ASN A 123 6.04 6.46 -0.01
N ALA A 124 5.92 7.77 -0.19
CA ALA A 124 5.82 8.71 0.92
C ALA A 124 4.62 8.45 1.85
N ILE A 125 3.46 8.03 1.32
CA ILE A 125 2.28 7.73 2.15
C ILE A 125 2.54 6.46 2.99
N GLY A 126 3.12 5.43 2.37
CA GLY A 126 3.58 4.22 3.06
C GLY A 126 4.55 4.54 4.20
N THR A 127 5.61 5.29 3.90
CA THR A 127 6.63 5.76 4.86
C THR A 127 5.99 6.50 6.04
N CYS A 128 5.08 7.43 5.76
CA CYS A 128 4.36 8.17 6.80
C CYS A 128 3.48 7.27 7.68
N ASN A 129 2.86 6.24 7.11
CA ASN A 129 2.06 5.30 7.88
C ASN A 129 2.93 4.37 8.74
N VAL A 130 4.06 3.86 8.25
CA VAL A 130 4.98 3.02 9.05
C VAL A 130 5.49 3.78 10.26
N ARG A 131 5.90 5.05 10.05
CA ARG A 131 6.25 5.96 11.12
C ARG A 131 5.15 6.06 12.19
N TYR A 132 3.89 6.19 11.79
CA TYR A 132 2.76 6.26 12.70
C TYR A 132 2.65 5.00 13.59
N PHE A 133 2.85 3.80 13.02
CA PHE A 133 2.84 2.56 13.81
C PHE A 133 3.93 2.54 14.89
N TYR A 134 5.17 2.94 14.57
CA TYR A 134 6.25 3.02 15.56
C TYR A 134 6.10 4.14 16.57
N GLN A 135 5.61 5.31 16.14
CA GLN A 135 5.41 6.48 17.02
C GLN A 135 4.38 6.20 18.12
N TYR A 136 3.32 5.47 17.79
CA TYR A 136 2.23 5.16 18.73
C TYR A 136 2.28 3.74 19.29
N GLY A 137 3.23 2.92 18.87
CA GLY A 137 3.34 1.53 19.31
C GLY A 137 2.11 0.69 18.95
N ILE A 138 1.53 0.92 17.77
CA ILE A 138 0.41 0.14 17.27
C ILE A 138 1.00 -1.14 16.70
N VAL A 139 0.60 -2.31 17.21
CA VAL A 139 1.02 -3.65 16.72
C VAL A 139 2.51 -3.98 16.90
N VAL A 140 3.37 -2.97 16.97
CA VAL A 140 4.79 -3.04 17.28
C VAL A 140 5.07 -2.25 18.55
N LYS A 141 6.16 -2.57 19.27
CA LYS A 141 6.58 -1.76 20.40
C LYS A 141 6.85 -0.33 19.93
N LYS A 142 6.37 0.66 20.70
CA LYS A 142 6.70 2.06 20.47
C LYS A 142 8.22 2.22 20.41
N ASP A 143 8.71 2.81 19.34
CA ASP A 143 10.14 2.93 19.04
C ASP A 143 10.39 4.25 18.32
N GLU A 144 10.80 5.26 19.09
CA GLU A 144 11.01 6.62 18.58
C GLU A 144 12.22 6.69 17.64
N HIS A 145 13.24 5.86 17.85
CA HIS A 145 14.39 5.76 16.96
C HIS A 145 13.99 5.20 15.59
N LYS A 146 13.20 4.12 15.54
CA LYS A 146 12.66 3.61 14.27
C LYS A 146 11.73 4.63 13.63
N ALA A 147 10.86 5.29 14.40
CA ALA A 147 10.03 6.36 13.85
C ALA A 147 10.88 7.47 13.22
N PHE A 148 12.01 7.84 13.85
CA PHE A 148 13.00 8.79 13.34
C PHE A 148 13.64 8.38 12.03
N ILE A 149 14.04 7.11 11.87
CA ILE A 149 14.55 6.60 10.59
C ILE A 149 13.51 6.81 9.47
N TYR A 150 12.22 6.59 9.74
CA TYR A 150 11.16 6.84 8.76
C TYR A 150 10.87 8.34 8.55
N TYR A 151 11.15 9.21 9.54
CA TYR A 151 11.14 10.66 9.36
C TYR A 151 12.19 11.12 8.35
N GLN A 152 13.42 10.61 8.47
CA GLN A 152 14.51 10.93 7.54
C GLN A 152 14.19 10.45 6.12
N LYS A 153 13.70 9.21 5.97
CA LYS A 153 13.24 8.68 4.68
C LYS A 153 12.14 9.55 4.05
N ALA A 154 11.21 10.06 4.86
CA ALA A 154 10.17 10.96 4.37
C ALA A 154 10.76 12.31 3.93
N ALA A 155 11.74 12.85 4.67
CA ALA A 155 12.43 14.09 4.33
C ALA A 155 13.17 14.00 2.98
N GLU A 156 13.86 12.88 2.72
CA GLU A 156 14.52 12.59 1.45
C GLU A 156 13.53 12.57 0.26
N MET A 157 12.27 12.22 0.52
CA MET A 157 11.19 12.24 -0.47
C MET A 157 10.51 13.62 -0.59
N GLY A 158 11.01 14.65 0.08
CA GLY A 158 10.46 16.01 0.07
C GLY A 158 9.20 16.20 0.93
N ASP A 159 8.89 15.26 1.83
CA ASP A 159 7.77 15.40 2.75
C ASP A 159 8.08 16.48 3.81
N ILE A 160 7.28 17.54 3.85
CA ILE A 160 7.49 18.69 4.73
C ILE A 160 7.48 18.27 6.21
N VAL A 161 6.62 17.32 6.59
CA VAL A 161 6.54 16.82 7.97
C VAL A 161 7.80 16.03 8.31
N GLY A 162 8.28 15.21 7.38
CA GLY A 162 9.60 14.55 7.43
C GLY A 162 10.73 15.55 7.66
N ILE A 163 10.82 16.59 6.82
CA ILE A 163 11.86 17.62 6.88
C ILE A 163 11.83 18.37 8.22
N ILE A 164 10.65 18.86 8.64
CA ILE A 164 10.51 19.61 9.89
C ILE A 164 10.92 18.76 11.09
N LEU A 165 10.48 17.50 11.15
CA LEU A 165 10.73 16.65 12.30
C LEU A 165 12.14 16.07 12.30
N ALA A 166 12.73 15.80 11.13
CA ALA A 166 14.15 15.53 11.00
C ALA A 166 14.98 16.73 11.50
N GLY A 167 14.67 17.94 11.03
CA GLY A 167 15.32 19.19 11.46
C GLY A 167 15.16 19.48 12.94
N TYR A 168 13.97 19.23 13.52
CA TYR A 168 13.72 19.41 14.96
C TYR A 168 14.57 18.45 15.80
N CYS A 169 14.74 17.20 15.37
CA CYS A 169 15.62 16.25 16.09
C CYS A 169 17.09 16.65 15.96
N HIS A 170 17.50 17.13 14.78
CA HIS A 170 18.85 17.67 14.57
C HIS A 170 19.13 18.89 15.46
N TRP A 171 18.17 19.81 15.59
CA TRP A 171 18.33 21.02 16.40
C TRP A 171 18.32 20.76 17.91
N ASN A 172 17.52 19.80 18.38
CA ASN A 172 17.41 19.49 19.81
C ASN A 172 18.39 18.41 20.30
N GLY A 173 19.26 17.87 19.45
CA GLY A 173 20.25 16.86 19.83
C GLY A 173 19.63 15.56 20.36
N ILE A 174 18.35 15.29 20.05
CA ILE A 174 17.65 14.08 20.51
C ILE A 174 18.10 12.91 19.63
N VAL A 175 19.21 12.28 20.03
CA VAL A 175 19.64 10.95 19.59
C VAL A 175 19.14 9.97 20.64
N ILE A 176 18.19 9.11 20.30
CA ILE A 176 17.65 8.09 21.21
C ILE A 176 18.50 6.81 20.99
N GLY A 177 19.26 6.42 22.03
CA GLY A 177 20.50 5.59 22.04
C GLY A 177 20.39 4.12 21.58
N GLU A 178 21.48 3.33 21.49
CA GLU A 178 22.74 3.26 22.26
C GLU A 178 23.98 3.22 21.33
N ASP A 179 24.75 4.30 21.30
CA ASP A 179 26.19 4.29 21.01
C ASP A 179 26.72 5.65 21.47
N GLU A 180 27.20 5.74 22.72
CA GLU A 180 27.68 6.98 23.37
C GLU A 180 28.85 7.67 22.62
N HIS A 181 29.30 7.11 21.49
CA HIS A 181 30.37 7.66 20.67
C HIS A 181 29.95 8.17 19.28
N LYS A 182 28.66 8.18 18.94
CA LYS A 182 28.15 8.74 17.66
C LYS A 182 27.22 9.93 17.81
N ALA A 183 27.40 10.71 18.87
CA ALA A 183 27.03 12.13 18.85
C ALA A 183 27.98 12.89 17.90
N PHE A 184 27.86 12.64 16.60
CA PHE A 184 28.57 13.45 15.61
C PHE A 184 27.78 14.73 15.38
N ILE A 185 28.27 15.77 16.04
CA ILE A 185 28.03 17.17 15.72
C ILE A 185 28.35 17.35 14.23
N TYR A 186 27.36 17.81 13.45
CA TYR A 186 27.64 18.44 12.17
C TYR A 186 27.18 19.89 12.27
N TYR A 187 28.19 20.77 12.34
CA TYR A 187 28.09 22.21 12.06
C TYR A 187 27.85 22.43 10.57
#